data_AF-A0ABD5MCI6-F1
#
_entry.id   AF-A0ABD5MCI6-F1
#
_cell.length_a   1.000
_cell.length_b   1.000
_cell.length_c   1.000
_cell.angle_alpha   90.00
_cell.angle_beta   90.00
_cell.angle_gamma   90.00
#
_symmetry.space_group_name_H-M   'P 1'
#
loop_
_entity.id
_entity.type
_entity.pdbx_description
1 polymer ?
#
loop_
_entity_poly.entity_id
_entity_poly.type
_entity_poly.pdbx_seq_one_letter_code
_entity_poly.pdbx_strand_id
1 'polypeptide(L)'
;MATTRSPLVVLGGLVAVAFVPLFVMWLVIADLGTLAYFFGFAVYFLVAHIALPGWVYLDANGRESGSPLGWTALAFLLPFLGFVIYYFVGQPDAPHEVEADPRA
;
A
#
# COMPACT_ATOMS: atom_id res chain seq x y z
N MET A 1 -29.79 15.03 13.45
CA MET A 1 -29.57 13.63 13.04
C MET A 1 -28.26 13.57 12.28
N ALA A 2 -27.26 12.82 12.78
CA ALA A 2 -25.99 12.69 12.07
C ALA A 2 -26.21 11.74 10.88
N THR A 3 -26.12 12.26 9.66
CA THR A 3 -26.12 11.44 8.44
C THR A 3 -24.83 10.63 8.43
N THR A 4 -24.93 9.32 8.65
CA THR A 4 -23.79 8.41 8.50
C THR A 4 -23.31 8.48 7.05
N ARG A 5 -22.13 9.08 6.81
CA ARG A 5 -21.54 9.13 5.47
C ARG A 5 -21.31 7.69 4.98
N SER A 6 -21.62 7.42 3.72
CA SER A 6 -21.40 6.10 3.12
C SER A 6 -19.95 5.66 3.36
N PRO A 7 -19.70 4.46 3.93
CA PRO A 7 -18.36 3.95 4.18
C PRO A 7 -17.45 3.98 2.94
N LEU A 8 -18.02 3.76 1.76
CA LEU A 8 -17.30 3.83 0.49
C LEU A 8 -16.83 5.25 0.15
N VAL A 9 -17.62 6.27 0.49
CA VAL A 9 -17.23 7.67 0.30
C VAL A 9 -16.09 8.04 1.24
N VAL A 10 -16.12 7.55 2.48
CA VAL A 10 -15.03 7.75 3.44
C VAL A 10 -13.75 7.06 2.95
N LEU A 11 -13.84 5.81 2.52
CA LEU A 11 -12.71 5.05 1.97
C LEU A 11 -12.13 5.76 0.73
N GLY A 12 -12.97 6.15 -0.22
CA GLY A 12 -12.55 6.89 -1.42
C GLY A 12 -11.86 8.21 -1.06
N GLY A 13 -12.38 8.93 -0.05
CA GLY A 13 -11.75 10.14 0.48
C GLY A 13 -10.37 9.87 1.08
N LEU A 14 -10.20 8.80 1.87
CA LEU A 14 -8.91 8.41 2.44
C LEU A 14 -7.89 8.02 1.36
N VAL A 15 -8.32 7.27 0.35
CA VAL A 15 -7.49 6.93 -0.81
C VAL A 15 -7.08 8.20 -1.55
N ALA A 16 -8.01 9.13 -1.79
CA ALA A 16 -7.69 10.40 -2.44
C ALA A 16 -6.67 11.22 -1.61
N VAL A 17 -6.84 11.28 -0.29
CA VAL A 17 -5.88 11.95 0.61
C VAL A 17 -4.49 11.32 0.53
N ALA A 18 -4.37 10.01 0.35
CA ALA A 18 -3.08 9.35 0.16
C ALA A 18 -2.48 9.64 -1.23
N PHE A 19 -3.26 9.51 -2.29
CA PHE A 19 -2.72 9.54 -3.66
C PHE A 19 -2.62 10.91 -4.29
N VAL A 20 -3.49 11.88 -3.95
CA VAL A 20 -3.46 13.22 -4.55
C VAL A 20 -2.15 13.95 -4.23
N PRO A 21 -1.67 14.02 -2.97
CA PRO A 21 -0.38 14.67 -2.68
C PRO A 21 0.79 13.99 -3.39
N LEU A 22 0.78 12.65 -3.44
CA LEU A 22 1.77 11.84 -4.15
C LEU A 22 1.77 12.13 -5.65
N PHE A 23 0.60 12.27 -6.26
CA PHE A 23 0.46 12.63 -7.67
C PHE A 23 0.90 14.07 -7.95
N VAL A 24 0.52 15.02 -7.08
CA VAL A 24 0.96 16.42 -7.17
C VAL A 24 2.49 16.52 -7.05
N MET A 25 3.08 15.80 -6.10
CA MET A 25 4.54 15.72 -5.97
C MET A 25 5.17 15.18 -7.25
N TRP A 26 4.66 14.06 -7.76
CA TRP A 26 5.16 13.46 -9.00
C TRP A 26 5.13 14.45 -10.18
N LEU A 27 4.04 15.22 -10.35
CA LEU A 27 3.94 16.26 -11.39
C LEU A 27 5.02 17.34 -11.30
N VAL A 28 5.55 17.60 -10.10
CA VAL A 28 6.54 18.68 -9.87
C VAL A 28 7.97 18.20 -10.09
N ILE A 29 8.29 16.95 -9.74
CA ILE A 29 9.69 16.50 -9.62
C ILE A 29 10.10 15.41 -10.60
N ALA A 30 9.17 14.82 -11.35
CA ALA A 30 9.42 13.59 -12.10
C ALA A 30 9.14 13.74 -13.61
N ASP A 31 9.79 12.90 -14.42
CA ASP A 31 9.55 12.80 -15.86
C ASP A 31 8.54 11.69 -16.22
N LEU A 32 8.06 11.70 -17.47
CA LEU A 32 7.06 10.74 -17.96
C LEU A 32 7.53 9.27 -17.88
N GLY A 33 8.82 9.00 -17.91
CA GLY A 33 9.37 7.65 -17.77
C GLY A 33 9.09 7.03 -16.40
N THR A 34 8.94 7.86 -15.36
CA THR A 34 8.64 7.39 -14.00
C THR A 34 7.15 7.11 -13.75
N LEU A 35 6.28 7.50 -14.69
CA LEU A 35 4.82 7.33 -14.60
C LEU A 35 4.43 5.86 -14.40
N ALA A 36 5.14 4.94 -15.05
CA ALA A 36 4.89 3.51 -14.93
C ALA A 36 5.11 3.00 -13.49
N TYR A 37 6.12 3.53 -12.77
CA TYR A 37 6.35 3.19 -11.38
C TYR A 37 5.26 3.75 -10.47
N PHE A 38 4.82 4.98 -10.71
CA PHE A 38 3.73 5.58 -9.96
C PHE A 38 2.44 4.76 -10.10
N PHE A 39 2.03 4.44 -11.33
CA PHE A 39 0.83 3.64 -11.56
C PHE A 39 1.00 2.20 -11.07
N GLY A 40 2.17 1.61 -11.25
CA GLY A 40 2.49 0.28 -10.72
C GLY A 40 2.31 0.24 -9.20
N PHE A 41 2.84 1.24 -8.49
CA PHE A 41 2.67 1.39 -7.05
C PHE A 41 1.20 1.60 -6.67
N ALA A 42 0.46 2.46 -7.38
CA ALA A 42 -0.95 2.71 -7.09
C ALA A 42 -1.80 1.44 -7.25
N VAL A 43 -1.61 0.70 -8.35
CA VAL A 43 -2.30 -0.57 -8.57
C VAL A 43 -1.94 -1.57 -7.49
N TYR A 44 -0.65 -1.73 -7.19
CA TYR A 44 -0.18 -2.60 -6.11
C TYR A 44 -0.84 -2.25 -4.78
N PHE A 45 -0.86 -0.97 -4.39
CA PHE A 45 -1.46 -0.53 -3.14
C PHE A 45 -2.95 -0.87 -3.07
N LEU A 46 -3.71 -0.49 -4.11
CA LEU A 46 -5.16 -0.74 -4.15
C LEU A 46 -5.48 -2.23 -4.09
N VAL A 47 -4.73 -3.06 -4.82
CA VAL A 47 -4.96 -4.51 -4.83
C VAL A 47 -4.57 -5.13 -3.48
N ALA A 48 -3.34 -4.89 -3.03
CA ALA A 48 -2.76 -5.56 -1.87
C ALA A 48 -3.36 -5.08 -0.54
N HIS A 49 -3.76 -3.81 -0.42
CA HIS A 49 -4.19 -3.22 0.84
C HIS A 49 -5.69 -2.93 0.92
N ILE A 50 -6.41 -2.97 -0.21
CA ILE A 50 -7.87 -2.71 -0.22
C ILE A 50 -8.63 -3.92 -0.78
N ALA A 51 -8.38 -4.28 -2.03
CA ALA A 51 -9.19 -5.29 -2.72
C ALA A 51 -9.04 -6.68 -2.07
N LEU A 52 -7.80 -7.16 -1.89
CA LEU A 52 -7.55 -8.48 -1.31
C LEU A 52 -7.98 -8.59 0.16
N PRO A 53 -7.61 -7.66 1.07
CA PRO A 53 -8.07 -7.74 2.46
C PRO A 53 -9.60 -7.62 2.56
N GLY A 54 -10.21 -6.73 1.77
CA GLY A 54 -11.67 -6.59 1.72
C GLY A 54 -12.36 -7.87 1.24
N TRP A 55 -11.83 -8.51 0.20
CA TRP A 55 -12.35 -9.78 -0.30
C TRP A 55 -12.20 -10.90 0.74
N VAL A 56 -11.03 -11.02 1.38
CA VAL A 56 -10.78 -12.01 2.45
C VAL A 56 -11.75 -11.81 3.60
N TYR A 57 -12.02 -10.57 4.01
CA TYR A 57 -13.01 -10.27 5.05
C TYR A 57 -14.40 -10.77 4.68
N LEU A 58 -14.85 -10.50 3.45
CA LEU A 58 -16.17 -10.89 2.98
C LEU A 58 -16.31 -12.41 2.85
N ASP A 59 -15.31 -13.09 2.30
CA ASP A 59 -15.31 -14.55 2.17
C ASP A 59 -15.26 -15.23 3.54
N ALA A 60 -14.37 -14.78 4.45
CA ALA A 60 -14.25 -15.35 5.78
C ALA A 60 -15.52 -15.17 6.63
N ASN A 61 -16.22 -14.03 6.51
CA ASN A 61 -17.52 -13.84 7.15
C ASN A 61 -18.61 -14.71 6.51
N GLY A 62 -18.67 -14.77 5.18
CA GLY A 62 -19.65 -15.56 4.46
C GLY A 62 -19.54 -17.07 4.71
N ARG A 63 -18.35 -17.54 5.13
CA ARG A 63 -18.07 -18.92 5.52
C ARG A 63 -18.07 -19.16 7.03
N GLU A 64 -18.56 -18.20 7.82
CA GLU A 64 -18.65 -18.30 9.29
C GLU A 64 -17.32 -18.64 9.97
N SER A 65 -16.20 -18.09 9.45
CA SER A 65 -14.90 -18.26 10.09
C SER A 65 -14.93 -17.73 11.53
N GLY A 66 -14.28 -18.43 12.46
CA GLY A 66 -14.11 -17.97 13.84
C GLY A 66 -13.17 -16.76 13.99
N SER A 67 -12.46 -16.34 12.93
CA SER A 67 -11.56 -15.18 12.96
C SER A 67 -11.47 -14.42 11.63
N PRO A 68 -12.56 -13.82 11.12
CA PRO A 68 -12.53 -13.09 9.84
C PRO A 68 -11.57 -11.89 9.87
N LEU A 69 -11.50 -11.19 11.01
CA LEU A 69 -10.57 -10.09 11.21
C LEU A 69 -9.11 -10.54 11.26
N GLY A 70 -8.82 -11.72 11.84
CA GLY A 70 -7.47 -12.28 11.86
C GLY A 70 -6.96 -12.56 10.45
N TRP A 71 -7.78 -13.18 9.60
CA TRP A 71 -7.43 -13.42 8.20
C TRP A 71 -7.28 -12.13 7.40
N THR A 72 -8.13 -11.15 7.64
CA THR A 72 -8.07 -9.84 6.99
C THR A 72 -6.77 -9.10 7.36
N ALA A 73 -6.42 -9.07 8.64
CA ALA A 73 -5.18 -8.47 9.13
C ALA A 73 -3.95 -9.17 8.54
N LEU A 74 -3.97 -10.50 8.47
CA LEU A 74 -2.90 -11.28 7.85
C LEU A 74 -2.75 -10.95 6.35
N ALA A 75 -3.87 -10.88 5.61
CA ALA A 75 -3.87 -10.48 4.20
C ALA A 75 -3.34 -9.05 3.99
N PHE A 76 -3.68 -8.12 4.87
CA PHE A 76 -3.20 -6.74 4.83
C PHE A 76 -1.70 -6.61 5.17
N LEU A 77 -1.18 -7.43 6.09
CA LEU A 77 0.21 -7.34 6.57
C LEU A 77 1.19 -8.19 5.76
N LEU A 78 0.71 -9.19 5.02
CA LEU A 78 1.52 -10.03 4.12
C LEU A 78 2.47 -9.26 3.18
N PRO A 79 2.07 -8.12 2.58
CA PRO A 79 2.96 -7.35 1.72
C PRO A 79 4.24 -6.86 2.42
N PHE A 80 4.25 -6.72 3.75
CA PHE A 80 5.44 -6.33 4.53
C PHE A 80 6.41 -7.49 4.78
N LEU A 81 6.02 -8.74 4.49
CA LEU A 81 6.84 -9.92 4.76
C LEU A 81 8.18 -9.87 3.98
N GLY A 82 8.17 -9.37 2.74
CA GLY A 82 9.39 -9.21 1.95
C GLY A 82 10.42 -8.29 2.62
N PHE A 83 9.96 -7.17 3.20
CA PHE A 83 10.81 -6.28 3.99
C PHE A 83 11.42 -7.00 5.20
N VAL A 84 10.61 -7.74 5.95
CA VAL A 84 11.07 -8.51 7.12
C VAL A 84 12.13 -9.53 6.71
N ILE A 85 11.90 -10.29 5.64
CA ILE A 85 12.87 -11.27 5.14
C ILE A 85 14.17 -10.58 4.72
N TYR A 86 14.09 -9.51 3.95
CA TYR A 86 15.28 -8.77 3.54
C TYR A 86 16.07 -8.28 4.76
N TYR A 87 15.43 -7.64 5.71
CA TYR A 87 16.10 -7.07 6.87
C TYR A 87 16.82 -8.11 7.74
N PHE A 88 16.20 -9.27 7.98
CA PHE A 88 16.76 -10.29 8.87
C PHE A 88 17.64 -11.34 8.19
N VAL A 89 17.52 -11.52 6.87
CA VAL A 89 18.19 -12.60 6.14
C VAL A 89 19.01 -12.08 4.96
N GLY A 90 18.48 -11.11 4.21
CA GLY A 90 19.05 -10.65 2.96
C GLY A 90 19.91 -9.38 3.04
N GLN A 91 19.91 -8.68 4.17
CA GLN A 91 20.63 -7.42 4.32
C GLN A 91 22.14 -7.70 4.36
N PRO A 92 22.93 -7.12 3.44
CA PRO A 92 24.39 -7.26 3.47
C PRO A 92 25.00 -6.56 4.69
N ASP A 93 26.11 -7.09 5.20
CA ASP A 93 26.89 -6.48 6.29
C ASP A 93 27.66 -5.22 5.84
N ALA A 94 27.74 -4.99 4.53
CA ALA A 94 28.43 -3.82 3.98
C ALA A 94 27.71 -2.52 4.38
N PRO A 95 28.47 -1.45 4.72
CA PRO A 95 27.87 -0.16 5.01
C PRO A 95 27.12 0.37 3.79
N HIS A 96 26.03 1.10 4.03
CA HIS A 96 25.26 1.75 2.97
C HIS A 96 26.09 2.91 2.38
N GLU A 97 26.70 2.68 1.22
CA GLU A 97 27.39 3.73 0.47
C GLU A 97 26.34 4.54 -0.32
N VAL A 98 26.15 5.81 0.06
CA VAL A 98 25.43 6.78 -0.79
C VAL A 98 26.49 7.36 -1.72
N GLU A 99 26.50 6.94 -2.97
CA GLU A 99 27.36 7.55 -3.99
C GLU A 99 26.98 9.05 -4.07
N ALA A 100 27.90 9.93 -3.66
CA ALA A 100 27.66 11.36 -3.71
C ALA A 100 27.53 11.77 -5.19
N ASP A 101 26.38 12.31 -5.59
CA ASP A 101 26.15 12.75 -6.96
C ASP A 101 27.23 13.78 -7.36
N PRO A 102 28.06 13.50 -8.39
CA PRO A 102 29.05 14.45 -8.87
C PRO A 102 28.42 15.66 -9.61
N ARG A 103 27.08 15.75 -9.69
CA ARG A 103 26.34 16.84 -10.33
C ARG A 103 25.36 17.60 -9.41
N ALA A 104 25.39 17.36 -8.09
CA ALA A 104 24.64 18.16 -7.13
C ALA A 104 25.23 19.58 -6.95
#